data_AF-A0A537R428-F1
#
_entry.id   AF-A0A537R428-F1
#
_cell.length_a   1.000
_cell.length_b   1.000
_cell.length_c   1.000
_cell.angle_alpha   90.00
_cell.angle_beta   90.00
_cell.angle_gamma   90.00
#
_symmetry.space_group_name_H-M   'P 1'
#
loop_
_entity.id
_entity.type
_entity.pdbx_description
1 polymer ?
#
loop_
_entity_poly.entity_id
_entity_poly.type
_entity_poly.pdbx_seq_one_letter_code
_entity_poly.pdbx_strand_id
1 'polypeptide(L)'
;MAIDGPAASGKGTLARRIAERFGLAHLDTGALYRATALAVLDAAGEPTDPATAEGAAQRLDPRRLADPRLRTDAVAAAASVVAAIPEVRRALLGFQRDFAAHPPAPARGAVL
;
A
#
# COMPACT_ATOMS: atom_id res chain seq x y z
N MET A 1 -2.97 15.95 20.09
CA MET A 1 -3.65 17.21 19.72
C MET A 1 -3.75 17.26 18.22
N ALA A 2 -4.97 17.15 17.71
CA ALA A 2 -5.29 17.29 16.31
C ALA A 2 -5.05 18.73 15.85
N ILE A 3 -4.47 18.89 14.66
CA ILE A 3 -4.58 20.12 13.87
C ILE A 3 -4.93 19.68 12.45
N ASP A 4 -6.19 19.94 12.09
CA ASP A 4 -6.71 19.89 10.75
C ASP A 4 -6.18 21.06 9.90
N GLY A 5 -5.83 20.76 8.65
CA GLY A 5 -6.00 21.59 7.44
C GLY A 5 -5.25 22.93 7.32
N PRO A 6 -4.62 23.20 6.16
CA PRO A 6 -5.43 23.52 4.99
C PRO A 6 -5.02 22.78 3.70
N ALA A 7 -5.98 22.66 2.80
CA ALA A 7 -5.85 21.99 1.51
C ALA A 7 -4.91 22.71 0.53
N ALA A 8 -4.39 21.93 -0.43
CA ALA A 8 -3.62 22.28 -1.63
C ALA A 8 -2.09 22.45 -1.49
N SER A 9 -1.33 21.34 -1.60
CA SER A 9 0.00 21.34 -2.24
C SER A 9 0.57 19.91 -2.43
N GLY A 10 1.06 19.59 -3.63
CA GLY A 10 2.29 18.78 -3.75
C GLY A 10 2.34 17.35 -3.18
N LYS A 11 1.31 16.49 -3.35
CA LYS A 11 1.40 15.05 -3.01
C LYS A 11 2.35 14.23 -3.92
N GLY A 12 3.13 14.88 -4.80
CA GLY A 12 4.37 14.34 -5.39
C GLY A 12 5.56 14.30 -4.43
N THR A 13 5.44 14.96 -3.26
CA THR A 13 6.43 14.93 -2.17
C THR A 13 6.23 13.75 -1.22
N LEU A 14 5.05 13.12 -1.26
CA LEU A 14 4.72 11.97 -0.41
C LEU A 14 5.47 10.71 -0.89
N ALA A 15 5.60 10.51 -2.21
CA ALA A 15 6.29 9.36 -2.81
C ALA A 15 7.83 9.40 -2.70
N ARG A 16 8.45 10.60 -2.71
CA ARG A 16 9.92 10.75 -2.58
C ARG A 16 10.41 10.64 -1.13
N ARG A 17 9.53 10.97 -0.17
CA ARG A 17 9.73 10.73 1.27
C ARG A 17 9.41 9.28 1.68
N ILE A 18 8.65 8.57 0.84
CA ILE A 18 8.22 7.21 1.12
C ILE A 18 9.37 6.23 1.15
N ALA A 19 10.50 6.49 0.45
CA ALA A 19 11.80 6.30 1.07
C ALA A 19 13.08 6.43 0.20
N GLU A 20 13.79 7.53 0.39
CA GLU A 20 15.20 7.50 0.85
C GLU A 20 15.29 7.16 2.36
N ARG A 21 14.13 7.06 3.02
CA ARG A 21 13.83 6.55 4.37
C ARG A 21 13.52 5.03 4.36
N PHE A 22 14.19 4.23 3.52
CA PHE A 22 13.98 2.76 3.47
C PHE A 22 15.03 2.08 4.35
N GLY A 23 15.50 2.78 5.39
CA GLY A 23 15.53 2.14 6.71
C GLY A 23 14.09 1.85 7.13
N LEU A 24 13.51 0.81 6.54
CA LEU A 24 12.15 0.33 6.66
C LEU A 24 11.63 0.35 8.11
N ALA A 25 10.69 1.25 8.41
CA ALA A 25 9.89 1.13 9.64
C ALA A 25 8.40 1.47 9.46
N HIS A 26 7.97 2.02 8.31
CA HIS A 26 6.56 2.29 8.09
C HIS A 26 6.19 2.21 6.61
N LEU A 27 6.07 0.98 6.11
CA LEU A 27 5.36 0.72 4.87
C LEU A 27 3.93 1.25 5.07
N ASP A 28 3.56 2.35 4.41
CA ASP A 28 2.24 2.96 4.54
C ASP A 28 1.19 1.89 4.19
N THR A 29 0.56 1.34 5.23
CA THR A 29 -0.41 0.27 5.08
C THR A 29 -1.56 0.71 4.19
N GLY A 30 -1.92 2.00 4.22
CA GLY A 30 -2.89 2.59 3.30
C GLY A 30 -2.44 2.54 1.85
N ALA A 31 -1.15 2.70 1.55
CA ALA A 31 -0.62 2.56 0.19
C ALA A 31 -0.69 1.11 -0.29
N LEU A 32 -0.43 0.13 0.60
CA LEU A 32 -0.59 -1.29 0.29
C LEU A 32 -2.05 -1.63 -0.05
N TYR A 33 -3.00 -1.24 0.79
CA TYR A 33 -4.42 -1.51 0.52
C TYR A 33 -4.90 -0.82 -0.75
N ARG A 34 -4.46 0.41 -1.03
CA ARG A 34 -4.75 1.11 -2.29
C ARG A 34 -4.14 0.40 -3.48
N ALA A 35 -2.94 -0.14 -3.36
CA ALA A 35 -2.29 -0.87 -4.46
C ALA A 35 -2.93 -2.24 -4.69
N THR A 36 -3.36 -2.92 -3.63
CA THR A 36 -4.19 -4.13 -3.73
C THR A 36 -5.52 -3.81 -4.41
N ALA A 37 -6.25 -2.78 -3.97
CA ALA A 37 -7.50 -2.36 -4.58
C ALA A 37 -7.32 -2.01 -6.06
N LEU A 38 -6.28 -1.26 -6.41
CA LEU A 38 -5.95 -0.94 -7.80
C LEU A 38 -5.65 -2.20 -8.62
N ALA A 39 -4.96 -3.19 -8.05
CA ALA A 39 -4.70 -4.47 -8.72
C ALA A 39 -5.97 -5.29 -8.95
N VAL A 40 -6.91 -5.27 -8.01
CA VAL A 40 -8.24 -5.88 -8.19
C VAL A 40 -9.01 -5.19 -9.33
N LEU A 41 -9.07 -3.87 -9.30
CA LEU A 41 -9.78 -3.07 -10.31
C LEU A 41 -9.15 -3.22 -11.71
N ASP A 42 -7.82 -3.21 -11.83
CA ASP A 42 -7.11 -3.41 -13.10
C ASP A 42 -7.39 -4.81 -13.69
N ALA A 43 -7.64 -5.81 -12.85
CA ALA A 43 -7.99 -7.16 -13.27
C ALA A 43 -9.49 -7.34 -13.56
N ALA A 44 -10.28 -6.25 -13.53
CA ALA A 44 -11.75 -6.27 -13.57
C ALA A 44 -12.38 -7.20 -12.51
N GLY A 45 -11.67 -7.37 -11.38
CA GLY A 45 -12.14 -8.15 -10.24
C GLY A 45 -13.00 -7.33 -9.29
N GLU A 46 -13.67 -8.03 -8.38
CA GLU A 46 -14.58 -7.43 -7.39
C GLU A 46 -13.84 -7.17 -6.06
N PRO A 47 -13.70 -5.92 -5.58
CA PRO A 47 -13.02 -5.61 -4.31
C PRO A 47 -13.71 -6.19 -3.07
N THR A 48 -15.00 -6.48 -3.15
CA THR A 48 -15.76 -7.11 -2.06
C THR A 48 -15.56 -8.63 -1.98
N ASP A 49 -15.00 -9.28 -3.01
CA ASP A 49 -14.72 -10.71 -3.01
C ASP A 49 -13.39 -11.00 -2.30
N PRO A 50 -13.41 -11.72 -1.15
CA PRO A 50 -12.19 -12.05 -0.41
C PRO A 50 -11.15 -12.81 -1.23
N ALA A 51 -11.57 -13.75 -2.08
CA ALA A 51 -10.63 -14.58 -2.84
C ALA A 51 -9.87 -13.74 -3.88
N THR A 52 -10.59 -12.89 -4.62
CA THR A 52 -10.01 -11.96 -5.58
C THR A 52 -9.07 -10.96 -4.89
N ALA A 53 -9.52 -10.36 -3.79
CA ALA A 53 -8.74 -9.36 -3.06
C ALA A 53 -7.48 -9.94 -2.41
N GLU A 54 -7.58 -11.12 -1.79
CA GLU A 54 -6.43 -11.83 -1.22
C GLU A 54 -5.43 -12.20 -2.32
N GLY A 55 -5.91 -12.78 -3.43
CA GLY A 55 -5.04 -13.14 -4.55
C GLY A 55 -4.33 -11.94 -5.18
N ALA A 56 -4.94 -10.75 -5.14
CA ALA A 56 -4.30 -9.51 -5.54
C ALA A 56 -3.24 -9.04 -4.52
N ALA A 57 -3.53 -9.16 -3.22
CA ALA A 57 -2.59 -8.81 -2.15
C ALA A 57 -1.35 -9.71 -2.13
N GLN A 58 -1.50 -11.01 -2.36
CA GLN A 58 -0.40 -11.97 -2.41
C GLN A 58 0.53 -11.73 -3.61
N ARG A 59 -0.01 -11.24 -4.72
CA ARG A 59 0.72 -10.93 -5.96
C ARG A 59 1.06 -9.44 -6.07
N LEU A 60 1.00 -8.70 -4.95
CA LEU A 60 1.22 -7.27 -4.95
C LEU A 60 2.64 -6.94 -5.39
N ASP A 61 2.75 -6.15 -6.46
CA ASP A 61 4.03 -5.66 -6.95
C ASP A 61 4.41 -4.36 -6.21
N PRO A 62 5.55 -4.30 -5.50
CA PRO A 62 6.00 -3.08 -4.82
C PRO A 62 6.09 -1.86 -5.75
N ARG A 63 6.33 -2.05 -7.05
CA ARG A 63 6.38 -0.96 -8.04
C ARG A 63 5.05 -0.24 -8.18
N ARG A 64 3.93 -0.91 -7.89
CA ARG A 64 2.59 -0.30 -7.93
C ARG A 64 2.36 0.69 -6.81
N LEU A 65 3.18 0.70 -5.75
CA LEU A 65 3.12 1.69 -4.67
C LEU A 65 3.47 3.12 -5.13
N ALA A 66 4.14 3.25 -6.28
CA ALA A 66 4.43 4.54 -6.89
C ALA A 66 3.35 5.01 -7.88
N ASP A 67 2.30 4.20 -8.14
CA ASP A 67 1.28 4.54 -9.13
C ASP A 67 0.46 5.77 -8.69
N PRO A 68 0.36 6.83 -9.50
CA PRO A 68 -0.42 8.01 -9.14
C PRO A 68 -1.92 7.71 -8.97
N ARG A 69 -2.44 6.68 -9.64
CA ARG A 69 -3.86 6.25 -9.56
C ARG A 69 -4.26 5.81 -8.16
N LEU A 70 -3.30 5.47 -7.30
CA LEU A 70 -3.54 5.18 -5.89
C LEU A 70 -4.22 6.32 -5.14
N ARG A 71 -4.09 7.57 -5.61
CA ARG A 71 -4.70 8.74 -4.95
C ARG A 71 -6.10 9.07 -5.47
N THR A 72 -6.65 8.28 -6.39
CA THR A 72 -8.00 8.50 -6.93
C THR A 72 -9.05 8.06 -5.92
N ASP A 73 -10.21 8.73 -5.94
CA ASP A 73 -11.31 8.43 -5.02
C ASP A 73 -11.84 7.01 -5.20
N ALA A 74 -11.89 6.52 -6.45
CA ALA A 74 -12.31 5.16 -6.77
C ALA A 74 -11.41 4.10 -6.09
N VAL A 75 -10.09 4.29 -6.18
CA VAL A 75 -9.12 3.39 -5.53
C VAL A 75 -9.17 3.53 -4.01
N ALA A 76 -9.35 4.75 -3.48
CA ALA A 76 -9.48 4.98 -2.04
C ALA A 76 -10.73 4.31 -1.44
N ALA A 77 -11.86 4.37 -2.16
CA ALA A 77 -13.09 3.69 -1.78
C ALA A 77 -12.91 2.17 -1.79
N ALA A 78 -12.38 1.61 -2.89
CA ALA A 78 -12.10 0.18 -2.99
C ALA A 78 -11.09 -0.29 -1.93
N ALA A 79 -10.07 0.52 -1.60
CA ALA A 79 -9.10 0.23 -0.55
C ALA A 79 -9.73 0.04 0.82
N SER A 80 -10.76 0.84 1.14
CA SER A 80 -11.49 0.71 2.40
C SER A 80 -12.23 -0.62 2.49
N VAL A 81 -12.77 -1.10 1.36
CA VAL A 81 -13.43 -2.40 1.25
C VAL A 81 -12.41 -3.53 1.45
N VAL A 82 -11.32 -3.56 0.68
CA VAL A 82 -10.32 -4.64 0.82
C VAL A 82 -9.61 -4.63 2.17
N ALA A 83 -9.46 -3.47 2.83
CA ALA A 83 -8.88 -3.39 4.17
C ALA A 83 -9.77 -4.03 5.25
N ALA A 84 -11.08 -4.12 5.02
CA ALA A 84 -12.01 -4.79 5.93
C ALA A 84 -11.84 -6.33 5.90
N ILE A 85 -11.30 -6.88 4.79
CA ILE A 85 -11.16 -8.31 4.54
C ILE A 85 -9.97 -8.89 5.36
N PRO A 86 -10.20 -9.83 6.30
CA PRO A 86 -9.15 -10.41 7.13
C PRO A 86 -8.01 -11.08 6.34
N GLU A 87 -8.34 -11.77 5.26
CA GLU A 87 -7.42 -12.49 4.38
C GLU A 87 -6.41 -11.54 3.74
N VAL A 88 -6.89 -10.40 3.22
CA VAL A 88 -6.05 -9.33 2.66
C VAL A 88 -5.08 -8.79 3.71
N ARG A 89 -5.56 -8.52 4.93
CA ARG A 89 -4.70 -8.05 6.02
C ARG A 89 -3.58 -9.04 6.32
N ARG A 90 -3.89 -10.34 6.39
CA ARG A 90 -2.89 -11.40 6.62
C ARG A 90 -1.86 -11.47 5.50
N ALA A 91 -2.30 -11.44 4.24
CA ALA A 91 -1.42 -11.47 3.08
C ALA A 91 -0.45 -10.26 3.08
N LEU A 92 -0.96 -9.06 3.34
CA LEU A 92 -0.14 -7.84 3.39
C LEU A 92 0.81 -7.79 4.59
N LEU A 93 0.44 -8.42 5.72
CA LEU A 93 1.37 -8.59 6.85
C LEU A 93 2.51 -9.54 6.50
N GLY A 94 2.24 -10.61 5.74
CA GLY A 94 3.29 -11.47 5.18
C GLY A 94 4.24 -10.69 4.28
N PHE A 95 3.69 -9.94 3.32
CA PHE A 95 4.48 -9.06 2.44
C PHE A 95 5.33 -8.06 3.21
N GLN A 96 4.78 -7.40 4.25
CA GLN A 96 5.54 -6.48 5.11
C GLN A 96 6.71 -7.15 5.82
N ARG A 97 6.49 -8.35 6.35
CA ARG A 97 7.53 -9.14 7.04
C ARG A 97 8.62 -9.60 6.07
N ASP A 98 8.23 -10.09 4.90
CA ASP A 98 9.17 -10.55 3.88
C ASP A 98 10.02 -9.39 3.34
N PHE A 99 9.40 -8.22 3.14
CA PHE A 99 10.09 -7.00 2.73
C PHE A 99 11.05 -6.48 3.81
N ALA A 100 10.66 -6.57 5.09
CA ALA A 100 11.54 -6.21 6.21
C ALA A 100 12.72 -7.19 6.38
N ALA A 101 12.51 -8.48 6.11
CA ALA A 101 13.55 -9.51 6.16
C ALA A 101 14.50 -9.46 4.96
N HIS A 102 14.02 -9.05 3.79
CA HIS A 102 14.77 -8.98 2.53
C HIS A 102 14.65 -7.59 1.89
N PRO A 103 15.27 -6.57 2.50
CA PRO A 103 15.23 -5.22 1.94
C PRO A 103 15.87 -5.20 0.54
N PRO A 104 15.24 -4.56 -0.47
CA PRO A 104 15.93 -4.33 -1.74
C PRO A 104 17.17 -3.48 -1.51
N ALA A 105 18.35 -3.99 -1.90
CA ALA A 105 19.62 -3.27 -1.82
C ALA A 105 19.52 -1.93 -2.58
N PRO A 106 20.06 -0.80 -2.06
CA PRO A 106 21.22 -0.69 -1.16
C PRO A 106 20.89 -0.41 0.32
N ALA A 107 19.64 -0.58 0.76
CA ALA A 107 19.23 -0.19 2.11
C ALA A 107 19.77 -1.16 3.20
N ARG A 108 21.01 -0.95 3.64
CA ARG A 108 21.44 -1.33 4.98
C ARG A 108 20.92 -0.26 5.94
N GLY A 109 19.86 -0.55 6.69
CA GLY A 109 19.32 0.37 7.69
C GLY A 109 18.47 -0.37 8.69
N ALA A 110 18.96 -0.43 9.92
CA ALA A 110 18.55 -1.29 11.03
C ALA A 110 17.13 -1.10 11.58
N VAL A 111 16.71 -2.15 12.28
CA VAL A 111 15.67 -2.27 13.31
C VAL A 111 15.55 -1.04 14.21
N LEU A 112 14.32 -0.59 14.47
CA LEU A 112 13.74 -0.23 15.78
C LEU A 112 12.22 -0.04 15.66
#